data_AF-A0A1W6JZM4-F1
#
_entry.id   AF-A0A1W6JZM4-F1
#
_cell.length_a   1.000
_cell.length_b   1.000
_cell.length_c   1.000
_cell.angle_alpha   90.00
_cell.angle_beta   90.00
_cell.angle_gamma   90.00
#
_symmetry.space_group_name_H-M   'P 1'
#
loop_
_entity.id
_entity.type
_entity.pdbx_description
1 polymer ?
#
loop_
_entity_poly.entity_id
_entity_poly.type
_entity_poly.pdbx_seq_one_letter_code
_entity_poly.pdbx_strand_id
1 'polypeptide(L)' 'MDPIKIKLSSGKEVEINNENVRILNRYVRTQLTLEDLATQLGLSGWEEAYELINQLPTWIMWYPDSIYKRSV' A
#
# COMPACT_ATOMS: atom_id res chain seq x y z
N MET A 1 0.64 9.34 -13.37
CA MET A 1 1.26 9.83 -12.11
C MET A 1 2.63 9.21 -11.99
N ASP A 2 3.63 9.91 -11.46
CA ASP A 2 4.93 9.29 -11.16
C ASP A 2 4.76 8.12 -10.18
N PRO A 3 5.47 7.00 -10.38
CA PRO A 3 5.38 5.86 -9.48
C PRO A 3 5.90 6.26 -8.10
N ILE A 4 5.02 6.24 -7.11
CA ILE A 4 5.41 6.50 -5.71
C ILE A 4 6.17 5.27 -5.23
N LYS A 5 7.45 5.45 -4.90
CA LYS A 5 8.30 4.40 -4.32
C LYS A 5 8.55 4.76 -2.86
N ILE A 6 8.15 3.86 -1.97
CA ILE A 6 8.37 4.00 -0.54
C ILE A 6 9.50 3.05 -0.16
N LYS A 7 10.53 3.58 0.50
CA LYS A 7 11.63 2.79 1.03
C LYS A 7 11.41 2.57 2.52
N LEU A 8 11.31 1.30 2.90
CA LEU A 8 11.16 0.86 4.27
C LEU A 8 12.52 0.83 4.98
N SER A 9 12.49 0.93 6.31
CA SER A 9 13.65 0.86 7.20
C SER A 9 14.37 -0.49 7.14
N SER A 10 13.66 -1.55 6.74
CA SER A 10 14.26 -2.87 6.45
C SER A 10 15.10 -2.89 5.17
N GLY A 11 15.16 -1.79 4.43
CA GLY A 11 15.87 -1.68 3.15
C GLY A 11 15.05 -2.12 1.94
N LYS A 12 13.81 -2.56 2.16
CA LYS A 12 12.88 -2.98 1.11
C LYS A 12 12.22 -1.78 0.45
N GLU A 13 12.08 -1.83 -0.86
CA GLU A 13 11.38 -0.79 -1.63
C GLU A 13 10.02 -1.33 -2.08
N VAL A 14 8.95 -0.58 -1.74
CA VAL A 14 7.58 -0.87 -2.12
C VAL A 14 7.16 0.13 -3.19
N GLU A 15 6.90 -0.37 -4.39
CA GLU A 15 6.35 0.44 -5.48
C GLU A 15 4.83 0.49 -5.41
N ILE A 16 4.25 1.68 -5.38
CA ILE A 16 2.80 1.88 -5.34
C ILE A 16 2.23 1.77 -6.75
N ASN A 17 2.06 0.53 -7.19
CA ASN A 17 1.43 0.17 -8.46
C ASN A 17 -0.09 -0.03 -8.29
N ASN A 18 -0.80 -0.28 -9.40
CA ASN A 18 -2.25 -0.49 -9.39
C ASN A 18 -2.70 -1.66 -8.48
N GLU A 19 -1.90 -2.71 -8.38
CA GLU A 19 -2.21 -3.88 -7.55
C GLU A 19 -2.08 -3.57 -6.06
N ASN A 20 -1.00 -2.90 -5.67
CA ASN A 20 -0.74 -2.47 -4.30
C ASN A 20 -1.77 -1.44 -3.85
N VAL A 21 -2.17 -0.50 -4.71
CA VAL A 21 -3.28 0.44 -4.43
C VAL A 21 -4.61 -0.30 -4.21
N ARG A 22 -4.88 -1.36 -4.97
CA ARG A 22 -6.08 -2.18 -4.77
C ARG A 22 -6.04 -2.90 -3.41
N ILE A 23 -4.90 -3.43 -3.02
CA ILE A 23 -4.70 -4.06 -1.70
C ILE A 23 -4.91 -3.03 -0.58
N LEU A 24 -4.31 -1.83 -0.70
CA LEU A 24 -4.46 -0.73 0.25
C LEU A 24 -5.91 -0.23 0.36
N ASN A 25 -6.62 -0.11 -0.77
CA ASN A 25 -8.04 0.24 -0.78
C ASN A 25 -8.90 -0.80 -0.06
N ARG A 26 -8.60 -2.10 -0.27
CA ARG A 26 -9.29 -3.15 0.48
C ARG A 26 -9.00 -3.03 1.95
N TYR A 27 -7.75 -2.76 2.34
CA TYR A 27 -7.37 -2.61 3.73
C TYR A 27 -8.19 -1.54 4.46
N VAL A 28 -8.37 -0.34 3.88
CA VAL A 28 -9.17 0.71 4.54
C VAL A 28 -10.69 0.50 4.46
N ARG A 29 -11.18 -0.36 3.55
CA ARG A 29 -12.61 -0.65 3.36
C ARG A 29 -13.08 -1.95 4.00
N THR A 30 -12.18 -2.73 4.56
CA THR A 30 -12.46 -4.05 5.15
C THR A 30 -11.74 -4.20 6.48
N GLN A 31 -12.05 -5.25 7.24
CA GLN A 31 -11.41 -5.53 8.53
C GLN A 31 -10.06 -6.27 8.36
N LEU A 32 -9.27 -5.94 7.33
CA LEU A 32 -7.97 -6.57 7.12
C LEU A 32 -6.99 -6.13 8.22
N THR A 33 -6.19 -7.07 8.69
CA THR A 33 -5.13 -6.77 9.67
C THR A 33 -3.86 -6.27 8.99
N LEU A 34 -2.95 -5.70 9.78
CA LEU A 34 -1.62 -5.33 9.28
C LEU A 34 -0.81 -6.56 8.83
N GLU A 35 -1.03 -7.72 9.46
CA GLU A 35 -0.41 -8.99 9.04
C GLU A 35 -0.93 -9.45 7.68
N ASP A 36 -2.24 -9.35 7.44
CA ASP A 36 -2.82 -9.66 6.14
C ASP A 36 -2.32 -8.70 5.06
N LEU A 37 -2.18 -7.41 5.41
CA LEU A 37 -1.64 -6.40 4.51
C LEU A 37 -0.19 -6.70 4.16
N ALA A 38 0.62 -7.02 5.17
CA ALA A 38 2.02 -7.42 4.99
C ALA A 38 2.13 -8.63 4.05
N THR A 39 1.33 -9.67 4.29
CA THR A 39 1.31 -10.88 3.49
C THR A 39 0.94 -10.59 2.03
N GLN A 40 -0.09 -9.77 1.80
CA GLN A 40 -0.54 -9.42 0.44
C GLN A 40 0.46 -8.53 -0.31
N LEU A 41 1.15 -7.64 0.39
CA LEU A 41 2.21 -6.78 -0.18
C LEU A 41 3.58 -7.47 -0.22
N GLY A 42 3.65 -8.74 0.20
CA GLY A 42 4.89 -9.51 0.27
C GLY A 42 5.91 -8.97 1.26
N LEU A 43 5.48 -8.22 2.28
CA LEU A 43 6.28 -7.66 3.36
C LEU A 43 6.68 -8.73 4.38
N SER A 44 7.74 -8.46 5.13
CA SER A 44 8.34 -9.40 6.09
C SER A 44 7.51 -9.56 7.37
N GLY A 45 6.60 -8.64 7.66
CA GLY A 45 5.72 -8.66 8.83
C GLY A 45 4.85 -7.42 8.97
N TRP A 46 4.03 -7.38 10.01
CA TRP A 46 3.10 -6.26 10.27
C TRP A 46 3.81 -4.92 10.54
N GLU A 47 5.05 -4.95 11.05
CA GLU A 47 5.86 -3.75 11.30
C GLU A 47 6.15 -2.99 10.00
N GLU A 48 6.54 -3.72 8.93
CA GLU A 48 6.77 -3.15 7.60
C GLU A 48 5.47 -2.58 7.01
N ALA A 49 4.34 -3.25 7.22
CA ALA A 49 3.04 -2.77 6.76
C ALA A 49 2.62 -1.49 7.49
N TYR A 50 2.86 -1.42 8.80
CA TYR A 50 2.58 -0.24 9.60
C TYR A 50 3.44 0.96 9.18
N GLU A 51 4.73 0.72 8.95
CA GLU A 51 5.64 1.76 8.46
C GLU A 51 5.22 2.28 7.08
N LEU A 52 4.86 1.38 6.16
CA LEU A 52 4.36 1.73 4.84
C LEU A 52 3.12 2.64 4.94
N ILE A 53 2.13 2.28 5.76
CA ILE A 53 0.91 3.10 5.93
C ILE A 53 1.25 4.50 6.48
N ASN A 54 2.19 4.59 7.43
CA ASN A 54 2.60 5.86 8.00
C ASN A 54 3.36 6.76 7.03
N GLN A 55 4.13 6.17 6.10
CA GLN A 55 4.84 6.92 5.07
C GLN A 55 3.94 7.28 3.88
N LEU A 56 2.87 6.52 3.66
CA LEU A 56 1.95 6.76 2.56
C LEU A 56 1.03 7.95 2.82
N PRO A 57 0.86 8.84 1.83
CA PRO A 57 -0.21 9.82 1.88
C PRO A 57 -1.58 9.15 2.01
N THR A 58 -2.36 9.56 3.01
CA THR A 58 -3.66 8.96 3.33
C THR A 58 -4.58 8.86 2.11
N TRP A 59 -4.56 9.88 1.22
CA TRP A 59 -5.40 9.91 0.02
C TRP A 59 -5.20 8.72 -0.92
N ILE A 60 -4.01 8.11 -0.99
CA ILE A 60 -3.73 6.94 -1.84
C ILE A 60 -4.59 5.74 -1.43
N MET A 61 -4.78 5.55 -0.13
CA MET A 61 -5.57 4.43 0.39
C MET A 61 -7.07 4.60 0.11
N TRP A 62 -7.56 5.84 0.04
CA TRP A 62 -8.96 6.15 -0.25
C TRP A 62 -9.24 6.34 -1.74
N TYR A 63 -8.19 6.54 -2.55
CA TYR A 63 -8.31 6.76 -3.99
C TYR A 63 -8.79 5.48 -4.66
N PRO A 64 -10.00 5.44 -5.25
CA PRO A 64 -10.55 4.22 -5.80
C PRO A 64 -9.62 3.63 -6.86
N ASP A 65 -9.40 2.30 -6.81
CA ASP A 65 -8.52 1.61 -7.78
C ASP A 65 -8.95 1.88 -9.24
N SER A 66 -10.27 1.99 -9.45
CA SER A 66 -10.87 2.30 -10.75
C SER A 66 -10.50 3.68 -11.30
N ILE A 67 -10.20 4.65 -10.42
CA ILE A 67 -9.72 5.98 -10.81
C ILE A 67 -8.19 5.97 -10.94
N TYR A 68 -7.46 5.24 -10.10
CA TYR A 68 -5.99 5.08 -10.20
C TYR A 68 -5.59 4.47 -11.53
N LYS A 69 -6.27 3.39 -11.92
CA LYS A 69 -6.06 2.70 -13.20
C LYS A 69 -6.29 3.58 -14.43
N ARG A 70 -7.05 4.68 -14.29
CA ARG A 70 -7.32 5.65 -15.35
C ARG A 70 -6.29 6.78 -15.42
N SER A 71 -5.45 6.89 -14.39
CA SER A 71 -4.49 7.99 -14.17
C SER A 71 -3.02 7.59 -14.39
N VAL A 72 -2.77 6.29 -14.61
CA VAL A 72 -1.47 5.68 -14.88
C VAL A 72 -1.43 5.19 -16.31
#